data_AF-A0A1R2BDD4-F1
#
_entry.id   AF-A0A1R2BDD4-F1
#
_cell.length_a   1.000
_cell.length_b   1.000
_cell.length_c   1.000
_cell.angle_alpha   90.00
_cell.angle_beta   90.00
_cell.angle_gamma   90.00
#
_symmetry.space_group_name_H-M   'P 1'
#
loop_
_entity.id
_entity.type
_entity.pdbx_description
1 polymer ?
#
loop_
_entity_poly.entity_id
_entity_poly.type
_entity_poly.pdbx_seq_one_letter_code
_entity_poly.pdbx_strand_id
1 'polypeptide(L)'
;MVSLQFILAVSVFLIVFVSSKQGLNYSLIEKQDKNKDGKLSKAQFIEGLKIAFAKSGVEKNEEMIQDFADQYIRKMKFKELIELSDIKTKIESDELLQAFQSWRDEMWKERINRDGNHDGNNPKFFKNPELYGYKYRRQKSFQEKRPEL
;
A
#
# COMPACT_ATOMS: atom_id res chain seq x y z
N MET A 1 -44.22 -19.77 -6.45
CA MET A 1 -43.70 -19.40 -7.79
C MET A 1 -42.79 -18.21 -7.61
N VAL A 2 -41.49 -18.34 -7.91
CA VAL A 2 -40.55 -17.20 -7.86
C VAL A 2 -40.83 -16.32 -9.08
N SER A 3 -41.08 -15.02 -8.88
CA SER A 3 -41.43 -14.12 -9.97
C SER A 3 -40.18 -13.80 -10.81
N LEU A 4 -40.36 -13.67 -12.14
CA LEU A 4 -39.30 -13.33 -13.09
C LEU A 4 -38.57 -12.03 -12.71
N GLN A 5 -39.30 -11.10 -12.08
CA GLN A 5 -38.75 -9.84 -11.55
C GLN A 5 -37.75 -10.06 -10.41
N PHE A 6 -37.97 -11.07 -9.57
CA PHE A 6 -37.05 -11.41 -8.48
C PHE A 6 -35.74 -12.00 -9.00
N ILE A 7 -35.81 -12.81 -10.06
CA ILE A 7 -34.62 -13.40 -10.72
C ILE A 7 -33.77 -12.31 -11.38
N LEU A 8 -34.40 -11.33 -12.04
CA LEU A 8 -33.70 -10.18 -12.63
C LEU A 8 -33.08 -9.25 -11.57
N ALA A 9 -33.76 -9.02 -10.45
CA ALA A 9 -33.22 -8.21 -9.37
C ALA A 9 -31.96 -8.85 -8.74
N VAL A 10 -31.98 -10.17 -8.53
CA VAL A 10 -30.83 -10.91 -7.98
C VAL A 10 -29.68 -10.97 -8.98
N SER A 11 -29.94 -11.14 -10.28
CA SER A 11 -28.87 -11.19 -11.29
C SER A 11 -28.17 -9.83 -11.46
N VAL A 12 -28.92 -8.72 -11.48
CA VAL A 12 -28.35 -7.38 -11.52
C VAL A 12 -27.58 -7.08 -10.23
N PHE A 13 -28.09 -7.46 -9.07
CA PHE A 13 -27.40 -7.29 -7.80
C PHE A 13 -26.06 -8.07 -7.76
N LEU A 14 -26.04 -9.30 -8.27
CA LEU A 14 -24.81 -10.10 -8.37
C LEU A 14 -23.79 -9.52 -9.36
N ILE A 15 -24.24 -8.99 -10.51
CA ILE A 15 -23.34 -8.35 -11.49
C ILE A 15 -22.69 -7.09 -10.91
N VAL A 16 -23.45 -6.29 -10.15
CA VAL A 16 -22.93 -5.07 -9.50
C VAL A 16 -21.98 -5.45 -8.34
N PHE A 17 -22.29 -6.49 -7.58
CA PHE A 17 -21.47 -6.92 -6.44
C PHE A 17 -20.13 -7.57 -6.87
N VAL A 18 -20.10 -8.25 -8.02
CA VAL A 18 -18.86 -8.84 -8.56
C VAL A 18 -17.89 -7.78 -9.12
N SER A 19 -18.39 -6.62 -9.54
CA SER A 19 -17.60 -5.64 -10.29
C SER A 19 -16.73 -4.70 -9.43
N SER A 20 -16.70 -4.84 -8.11
CA SER A 20 -16.06 -3.87 -7.20
C SER A 20 -14.93 -4.44 -6.33
N LYS A 21 -14.37 -5.62 -6.67
CA LYS A 21 -13.09 -6.04 -6.07
C LYS A 21 -11.92 -5.29 -6.69
N GLN A 22 -11.62 -4.10 -6.17
CA GLN A 22 -10.33 -3.44 -6.36
C GLN A 22 -9.26 -4.21 -5.56
N GLY A 23 -8.76 -5.31 -6.13
CA GLY A 23 -7.70 -6.12 -5.54
C GLY A 23 -6.31 -5.54 -5.83
N LEU A 24 -5.40 -5.68 -4.88
CA LEU A 24 -3.98 -5.47 -5.14
C LEU A 24 -3.48 -6.54 -6.11
N ASN A 25 -2.77 -6.12 -7.16
CA ASN A 25 -2.24 -7.07 -8.13
C ASN A 25 -0.91 -7.68 -7.63
N TYR A 26 -0.99 -8.92 -7.13
CA TYR A 26 0.16 -9.67 -6.60
C TYR A 26 1.31 -9.80 -7.62
N SER A 27 1.01 -9.97 -8.92
CA SER A 27 2.04 -10.13 -9.96
C SER A 27 2.99 -8.92 -10.04
N LEU A 28 2.53 -7.72 -9.66
CA LEU A 28 3.38 -6.53 -9.63
C LEU A 28 4.41 -6.56 -8.50
N ILE A 29 4.06 -7.21 -7.38
CA ILE A 29 4.95 -7.40 -6.23
C ILE A 29 5.90 -8.57 -6.49
N GLU A 30 5.39 -9.67 -7.04
CA GLU A 30 6.18 -10.85 -7.42
C GLU A 30 7.32 -10.50 -8.39
N LYS A 31 7.08 -9.59 -9.35
CA LYS A 31 8.11 -9.11 -10.29
C LYS A 31 9.29 -8.41 -9.63
N GLN A 32 9.19 -8.05 -8.35
CA GLN A 32 10.30 -7.46 -7.61
C GLN A 32 11.27 -8.49 -7.04
N ASP A 33 10.92 -9.78 -7.05
CA ASP A 33 11.85 -10.88 -6.72
C ASP A 33 12.86 -11.08 -7.86
N LYS A 34 13.91 -10.25 -7.84
CA LYS A 34 14.93 -10.18 -8.89
C LYS A 34 15.82 -11.42 -8.92
N ASN A 35 16.05 -12.04 -7.77
CA ASN A 35 16.86 -13.25 -7.62
C ASN A 35 16.02 -14.54 -7.70
N LYS A 36 14.69 -14.45 -7.76
CA LYS A 36 13.74 -15.56 -7.89
C LYS A 36 13.90 -16.59 -6.77
N ASP A 37 14.18 -16.11 -5.56
CA ASP A 37 14.37 -16.96 -4.39
C ASP A 37 13.07 -17.20 -3.60
N GLY A 38 11.95 -16.66 -4.09
CA GLY A 38 10.66 -16.74 -3.42
C GLY A 38 10.51 -15.73 -2.29
N LYS A 39 11.45 -14.80 -2.14
CA LYS A 39 11.52 -13.85 -1.03
C LYS A 39 11.81 -12.44 -1.54
N LEU A 40 11.35 -11.46 -0.78
CA LEU A 40 11.62 -10.05 -1.04
C LEU A 40 12.41 -9.46 0.11
N SER A 41 13.50 -8.77 -0.21
CA SER A 41 14.05 -7.77 0.72
C SER A 41 13.02 -6.67 0.97
N LYS A 42 13.20 -5.94 2.08
CA LYS A 42 12.34 -4.78 2.41
C LYS A 42 12.23 -3.79 1.26
N ALA A 43 13.34 -3.49 0.58
CA ALA A 43 13.37 -2.57 -0.56
C ALA A 43 12.51 -3.08 -1.73
N GLN A 44 12.65 -4.37 -2.10
CA GLN A 44 11.86 -4.98 -3.15
C GLN A 44 10.37 -4.99 -2.81
N PHE A 45 10.02 -5.27 -1.55
CA PHE A 45 8.63 -5.25 -1.10
C PHE A 45 8.03 -3.84 -1.17
N ILE A 46 8.74 -2.81 -0.69
CA ILE A 46 8.27 -1.41 -0.75
C ILE A 46 8.10 -0.96 -2.20
N GLU A 47 9.06 -1.26 -3.08
CA GLU A 47 8.97 -0.96 -4.52
C GLU A 47 7.74 -1.67 -5.14
N GLY A 48 7.52 -2.93 -4.79
CA GLY A 48 6.37 -3.71 -5.23
C GLY A 48 5.05 -3.10 -4.78
N LEU A 49 4.95 -2.68 -3.52
CA LEU A 49 3.77 -2.00 -2.98
C LEU A 49 3.48 -0.70 -3.71
N LYS A 50 4.49 0.16 -3.93
CA LYS A 50 4.31 1.41 -4.67
C LYS A 50 3.69 1.17 -6.04
N ILE A 51 4.23 0.21 -6.79
CA ILE A 51 3.75 -0.12 -8.14
C ILE A 51 2.35 -0.74 -8.07
N ALA A 52 2.11 -1.66 -7.13
CA ALA A 52 0.84 -2.35 -6.99
C ALA A 52 -0.29 -1.39 -6.61
N PHE A 53 -0.07 -0.52 -5.62
CA PHE A 53 -1.06 0.45 -5.15
C PHE A 53 -1.39 1.48 -6.23
N ALA A 54 -0.36 2.01 -6.92
CA ALA A 54 -0.55 2.98 -7.98
C ALA A 54 -1.32 2.39 -9.17
N LYS A 55 -0.98 1.16 -9.60
CA LYS A 55 -1.63 0.51 -10.75
C LYS A 55 -3.01 -0.05 -10.44
N SER A 56 -3.26 -0.50 -9.21
CA SER A 56 -4.59 -0.91 -8.75
C SER A 56 -5.49 0.29 -8.41
N GLY A 57 -4.97 1.53 -8.46
CA GLY A 57 -5.74 2.75 -8.18
C GLY A 57 -6.05 2.96 -6.69
N VAL A 58 -5.37 2.24 -5.79
CA VAL A 58 -5.59 2.29 -4.34
C VAL A 58 -5.02 3.57 -3.73
N GLU A 59 -3.78 3.91 -4.11
CA GLU A 59 -3.08 5.11 -3.69
C GLU A 59 -2.00 5.43 -4.73
N LYS A 60 -1.80 6.72 -5.02
CA LYS A 60 -0.78 7.19 -5.98
C LYS A 60 0.36 7.93 -5.30
N ASN A 61 0.18 8.39 -4.07
CA ASN A 61 1.22 9.07 -3.32
C ASN A 61 2.26 8.07 -2.81
N GLU A 62 3.45 8.07 -3.44
CA GLU A 62 4.54 7.17 -3.07
C GLU A 62 5.04 7.34 -1.63
N GLU A 63 5.05 8.57 -1.09
CA GLU A 63 5.49 8.82 0.28
C GLU A 63 4.54 8.14 1.27
N MET A 64 3.23 8.24 1.01
CA MET A 64 2.21 7.61 1.84
C MET A 64 2.28 6.08 1.78
N ILE A 65 2.53 5.52 0.61
CA ILE A 65 2.71 4.07 0.46
C ILE A 65 4.00 3.61 1.17
N GLN A 66 5.04 4.43 1.11
CA GLN A 66 6.31 4.14 1.80
C GLN A 66 6.16 4.16 3.31
N ASP A 67 5.53 5.20 3.87
CA ASP A 67 5.28 5.30 5.32
C ASP A 67 4.44 4.12 5.82
N PHE A 68 3.39 3.76 5.06
CA PHE A 68 2.60 2.57 5.35
C PHE A 68 3.47 1.31 5.34
N ALA A 69 4.25 1.10 4.28
CA ALA A 69 5.06 -0.10 4.12
C ALA A 69 6.09 -0.25 5.27
N ASP A 70 6.74 0.84 5.66
CA ASP A 70 7.67 0.85 6.79
C ASP A 70 6.98 0.50 8.11
N GLN A 71 5.80 1.05 8.38
CA GLN A 71 5.02 0.70 9.57
C GLN A 71 4.54 -0.75 9.53
N TYR A 72 4.05 -1.20 8.38
CA TYR A 72 3.56 -2.55 8.18
C TYR A 72 4.65 -3.60 8.41
N ILE A 73 5.85 -3.38 7.87
CA ILE A 73 7.02 -4.24 8.07
C ILE A 73 7.38 -4.33 9.57
N ARG A 74 7.39 -3.19 10.27
CA ARG A 74 7.68 -3.13 11.72
C ARG A 74 6.65 -3.91 12.53
N LYS A 75 5.36 -3.72 12.24
CA LYS A 75 4.25 -4.39 12.95
C LYS A 75 4.27 -5.90 12.76
N MET A 76 4.54 -6.36 11.54
CA MET A 76 4.64 -7.78 11.22
C MET A 76 5.90 -8.45 11.74
N LYS A 77 6.84 -7.68 12.32
CA LYS A 77 8.17 -8.16 12.75
C LYS A 77 8.84 -8.99 11.64
N PHE A 78 8.66 -8.58 10.39
CA PHE A 78 9.28 -9.30 9.29
C PHE A 78 10.79 -9.31 9.50
N LYS A 79 11.40 -10.48 9.22
CA LYS A 79 12.84 -10.64 9.17
C LYS A 79 13.41 -9.79 8.02
N GLU A 80 14.71 -9.89 7.75
CA GLU A 80 15.32 -9.17 6.62
C GLU A 80 14.69 -9.50 5.26
N LEU A 81 14.08 -10.69 5.16
CA LEU A 81 13.38 -11.20 3.97
C LEU A 81 11.91 -11.50 4.29
N ILE A 82 11.04 -11.20 3.33
CA ILE A 82 9.59 -11.38 3.37
C ILE A 82 9.22 -12.45 2.34
N GLU A 83 8.54 -13.52 2.75
CA GLU A 83 8.19 -14.61 1.83
C GLU A 83 7.05 -14.20 0.88
N LEU A 84 7.20 -14.52 -0.41
CA LEU A 84 6.19 -14.21 -1.42
C LEU A 84 4.86 -14.93 -1.17
N SER A 85 4.89 -16.13 -0.63
CA SER A 85 3.71 -16.91 -0.22
C SER A 85 2.88 -16.17 0.84
N ASP A 86 3.53 -15.55 1.81
CA ASP A 86 2.87 -14.77 2.86
C ASP A 86 2.19 -13.54 2.26
N ILE A 87 2.91 -12.82 1.39
CA ILE A 87 2.37 -11.64 0.69
C ILE A 87 1.16 -12.03 -0.17
N LYS A 88 1.26 -13.14 -0.91
CA LYS A 88 0.17 -13.65 -1.75
C LYS A 88 -1.08 -13.93 -0.91
N THR A 89 -0.91 -14.67 0.19
CA THR A 89 -2.02 -14.99 1.10
C THR A 89 -2.67 -13.71 1.65
N LYS A 90 -1.86 -12.70 1.99
CA LYS A 90 -2.34 -11.41 2.53
C LYS A 90 -3.04 -10.53 1.50
N ILE A 91 -2.71 -10.69 0.23
CA ILE A 91 -3.42 -10.03 -0.87
C ILE A 91 -4.72 -10.76 -1.18
N GLU A 92 -4.70 -12.10 -1.26
CA GLU A 92 -5.90 -12.90 -1.56
C GLU A 92 -6.97 -12.80 -0.48
N SER A 93 -6.56 -12.58 0.77
CA SER A 93 -7.45 -12.35 1.92
C SER A 93 -7.85 -10.89 2.11
N ASP A 94 -7.41 -9.97 1.24
CA ASP A 94 -7.59 -8.52 1.36
C ASP A 94 -6.96 -7.89 2.63
N GLU A 95 -6.21 -8.66 3.43
CA GLU A 95 -5.60 -8.21 4.71
C GLU A 95 -4.67 -7.01 4.49
N LEU A 96 -3.85 -7.04 3.44
CA LEU A 96 -2.90 -5.96 3.14
C LEU A 96 -3.63 -4.65 2.77
N LEU A 97 -4.73 -4.76 2.03
CA LEU A 97 -5.53 -3.60 1.64
C LEU A 97 -6.29 -3.03 2.85
N GLN A 98 -6.89 -3.89 3.68
CA GLN A 98 -7.57 -3.49 4.90
C GLN A 98 -6.60 -2.84 5.90
N ALA A 99 -5.38 -3.37 6.01
CA ALA A 99 -4.33 -2.80 6.85
C ALA A 99 -3.95 -1.38 6.40
N PHE A 100 -3.83 -1.16 5.08
CA PHE A 100 -3.58 0.18 4.55
C PHE A 100 -4.73 1.14 4.84
N GLN A 101 -5.98 0.71 4.60
CA GLN A 101 -7.16 1.54 4.85
C GLN A 101 -7.26 1.92 6.34
N SER A 102 -7.06 0.95 7.24
CA SER A 102 -7.08 1.17 8.68
C SER A 102 -5.99 2.15 9.12
N TRP A 103 -4.74 1.92 8.66
CA TRP A 103 -3.62 2.83 8.93
C TRP A 103 -3.90 4.24 8.44
N ARG A 104 -4.43 4.38 7.22
CA ARG A 104 -4.79 5.67 6.64
C ARG A 104 -5.84 6.38 7.50
N ASP A 105 -6.89 5.69 7.92
CA ASP A 105 -7.98 6.27 8.72
C ASP A 105 -7.49 6.69 10.12
N GLU A 106 -6.59 5.93 10.72
CA GLU A 106 -5.89 6.31 11.97
C GLU A 106 -5.10 7.61 11.78
N MET A 107 -4.32 7.71 10.70
CA MET A 107 -3.57 8.92 10.35
C MET A 107 -4.46 10.15 10.08
N TRP A 108 -5.70 9.95 9.66
CA TRP A 108 -6.71 11.02 9.53
C TRP A 108 -7.27 11.43 10.89
N LYS A 109 -7.66 10.46 11.73
CA LYS A 109 -8.20 10.73 13.07
C LYS A 109 -7.21 11.47 13.95
N GLU A 110 -5.93 11.08 13.93
CA GLU A 110 -4.88 11.77 14.70
C GLU A 110 -4.70 13.23 14.29
N ARG A 111 -4.91 13.56 13.01
CA ARG A 111 -4.82 14.93 12.51
C ARG A 111 -6.02 15.77 12.93
N ILE A 112 -7.23 15.24 12.77
CA ILE A 112 -8.46 15.92 13.22
C ILE A 112 -8.38 16.24 14.71
N ASN A 113 -7.89 15.30 15.52
CA ASN A 113 -7.76 15.48 16.97
C ASN A 113 -6.66 16.49 17.35
N ARG A 114 -5.62 16.68 16.51
CA ARG A 114 -4.53 17.64 16.75
C ARG A 114 -4.89 19.07 16.34
N ASP A 115 -5.56 19.23 15.21
CA ASP A 115 -5.79 20.55 14.63
C ASP A 115 -7.04 21.25 15.22
N GLY A 116 -7.89 20.52 15.96
CA GLY A 116 -8.92 21.06 16.86
C GLY A 116 -10.04 21.89 16.22
N ASN A 117 -9.90 22.30 14.95
CA ASN A 117 -10.81 23.17 14.24
C ASN A 117 -10.39 23.18 12.76
N HIS A 118 -11.22 22.70 11.82
CA HIS A 118 -11.35 23.32 10.49
C HIS A 118 -12.39 22.62 9.59
N ASP A 119 -13.43 23.40 9.28
CA ASP A 119 -14.14 23.51 7.99
C ASP A 119 -13.64 22.68 6.78
N GLY A 120 -14.01 21.41 6.73
CA GLY A 120 -14.70 20.76 5.60
C GLY A 120 -14.16 20.81 4.16
N ASN A 121 -13.06 21.50 3.83
CA ASN A 121 -12.62 21.75 2.46
C ASN A 121 -11.20 21.24 2.23
N ASN A 122 -11.17 20.01 1.69
CA ASN A 122 -10.12 19.38 0.89
C ASN A 122 -8.66 19.83 1.17
N PRO A 123 -7.90 19.08 2.00
CA PRO A 123 -6.53 19.45 2.30
C PRO A 123 -5.62 19.26 1.09
N LYS A 124 -4.94 20.34 0.70
CA LYS A 124 -3.80 20.29 -0.23
C LYS A 124 -2.77 19.30 0.32
N PHE A 125 -2.57 18.20 -0.40
CA PHE A 125 -1.64 17.15 -0.05
C PHE A 125 -0.19 17.68 0.05
N PHE A 126 0.47 17.26 1.15
CA PHE A 126 1.91 17.21 1.41
C PHE A 126 2.79 18.29 0.75
N LYS A 127 2.96 19.41 1.47
CA LYS A 127 4.09 20.32 1.26
C LYS A 127 5.11 20.35 2.40
N ASN A 128 4.97 19.50 3.41
CA ASN A 128 5.94 19.52 4.50
C ASN A 128 6.30 18.12 5.03
N PRO A 129 7.34 17.48 4.44
CA PRO A 129 7.88 16.21 4.94
C PRO A 129 8.56 16.33 6.32
N GLU A 130 8.71 17.54 6.89
CA GLU A 130 9.31 17.72 8.23
C GLU A 130 8.34 17.45 9.39
N LEU A 131 7.03 17.35 9.12
CA LEU A 131 6.01 17.13 10.17
C LEU A 131 5.96 15.69 10.70
N TYR A 132 6.64 14.75 10.04
CA TYR A 132 6.90 13.42 10.56
C TYR A 132 8.40 13.28 10.78
N GLY A 133 8.82 13.39 12.04
CA GLY A 133 10.22 13.31 12.46
C GLY A 133 10.86 11.93 12.26
N TYR A 134 10.99 11.49 11.01
CA TYR A 134 11.86 10.38 10.63
C TYR A 134 12.93 10.90 9.67
N LYS A 135 14.07 11.23 10.27
CA LYS A 135 15.32 11.57 9.59
C LYS A 135 15.72 10.48 8.58
N TYR A 136 15.37 10.64 7.31
CA TYR A 136 16.16 10.07 6.22
C TYR A 136 17.27 11.06 5.86
N ARG A 137 18.32 11.07 6.70
CA ARG A 137 19.63 11.59 6.29
C ARG A 137 20.11 10.68 5.15
N ARG A 138 19.99 11.18 3.92
CA ARG A 138 20.50 10.60 2.66
C ARG A 138 21.72 9.70 2.90
N GLN A 139 21.57 8.41 2.62
CA GLN A 139 22.68 7.62 2.08
C GLN A 139 22.95 8.13 0.65
N LYS A 140 23.63 9.28 0.53
CA LYS A 140 24.43 9.63 -0.63
C LYS A 140 25.88 9.34 -0.25
N SER A 141 26.23 8.07 -0.22
CA SER A 141 27.62 7.62 -0.18
C SER A 141 27.62 6.28 -0.87
N PHE A 142 27.96 6.28 -2.16
CA PHE A 142 28.50 5.18 -2.98
C PHE A 142 28.17 5.41 -4.45
N GLN A 143 28.56 6.57 -4.97
CA GLN A 143 29.18 6.62 -6.29
C GLN A 143 30.32 7.64 -6.22
N GLU A 144 31.37 7.37 -7.00
CA GLU A 144 32.52 8.24 -7.24
C GLU A 144 33.75 8.08 -6.32
N LYS A 145 34.42 6.94 -6.46
CA LYS A 145 35.88 6.95 -6.69
C LYS A 145 36.21 5.97 -7.81
N ARG A 146 36.37 6.47 -9.04
CA ARG A 146 37.19 5.79 -10.05
C ARG A 146 38.66 6.02 -9.65
N PRO A 147 39.53 5.00 -9.68
CA PRO A 147 40.96 5.25 -9.72
C PRO A 147 41.32 5.79 -11.10
N GLU A 148 41.94 6.96 -11.15
CA GLU A 148 42.71 7.38 -12.31
C GLU A 148 43.95 6.48 -12.40
N LEU A 149 44.17 5.92 -13.59
CA LEU A 149 45.39 5.21 -13.99
C LEU A 149 46.48 6.23 -14.33
#